data_AF-A0A497L2B9-F1
#
_entry.id   AF-A0A497L2B9-F1
#
_cell.length_a   1.000
_cell.length_b   1.000
_cell.length_c   1.000
_cell.angle_alpha   90.00
_cell.angle_beta   90.00
_cell.angle_gamma   90.00
#
_symmetry.space_group_name_H-M   'P 1'
#
loop_
_entity.id
_entity.type
_entity.pdbx_description
1 polymer ?
#
loop_
_entity_poly.entity_id
_entity_poly.type
_entity_poly.pdbx_seq_one_letter_code
_entity_poly.pdbx_strand_id
1 'polypeptide(L)'
;MDELASFLSERLGCEVLVEGGGLTAEVEDEVPRRRIKQLLKKFLHKQELVDDYRVISVGEVFKIKRRRFPRLKAYTWPSGA
;
A
#
# COMPACT_ATOMS: atom_id res chain seq x y z
N MET A 1 -7.93 -6.92 -5.54
CA MET A 1 -6.85 -7.62 -4.80
C MET A 1 -5.72 -7.99 -5.75
N ASP A 2 -6.08 -8.51 -6.93
CA ASP A 2 -5.14 -9.00 -7.95
C ASP A 2 -4.19 -7.91 -8.46
N GLU A 3 -4.68 -6.67 -8.63
CA GLU A 3 -3.84 -5.54 -9.03
C GLU A 3 -2.69 -5.23 -8.06
N LEU A 4 -2.93 -5.40 -6.76
CA LEU A 4 -1.90 -5.19 -5.73
C LEU A 4 -0.91 -6.37 -5.72
N ALA A 5 -1.40 -7.60 -5.93
CA ALA A 5 -0.54 -8.79 -6.05
C ALA A 5 0.41 -8.66 -7.25
N SER A 6 -0.12 -8.35 -8.44
CA SER A 6 0.68 -8.15 -9.65
C SER A 6 1.69 -7.02 -9.49
N PHE A 7 1.26 -5.87 -8.94
CA PHE A 7 2.17 -4.74 -8.71
C PHE A 7 3.32 -5.08 -7.75
N LEU A 8 3.04 -5.86 -6.70
CA LEU A 8 4.07 -6.29 -5.75
C LEU A 8 5.00 -7.31 -6.38
N SER A 9 4.46 -8.29 -7.10
CA SER A 9 5.25 -9.34 -7.77
C SER A 9 6.22 -8.73 -8.79
N GLU A 10 5.76 -7.81 -9.64
CA GLU A 10 6.62 -7.11 -10.61
C GLU A 10 7.74 -6.30 -9.95
N ARG A 11 7.51 -5.74 -8.76
CA ARG A 11 8.43 -4.81 -8.08
C ARG A 11 9.39 -5.49 -7.12
N LEU A 12 8.97 -6.60 -6.54
CA LEU A 12 9.74 -7.40 -5.60
C LEU A 12 10.42 -8.58 -6.31
N GLY A 13 9.97 -8.95 -7.50
CA GLY A 13 10.47 -10.12 -8.22
C GLY A 13 10.10 -11.43 -7.53
N CYS A 14 9.03 -11.43 -6.72
CA CYS A 14 8.64 -12.57 -5.90
C CYS A 14 7.18 -12.96 -6.16
N GLU A 15 6.82 -14.19 -5.81
CA GLU A 15 5.43 -14.65 -5.89
C GLU A 15 4.62 -14.06 -4.73
N VAL A 16 3.42 -13.55 -5.03
CA VAL A 16 2.53 -12.94 -4.05
C VAL A 16 1.20 -13.69 -4.07
N LEU A 17 0.94 -14.44 -3.01
CA LEU A 17 -0.27 -15.22 -2.81
C LEU A 17 -1.40 -14.35 -2.25
N VAL A 18 -2.61 -14.52 -2.79
CA VAL A 18 -3.83 -13.86 -2.32
C VAL A 18 -4.68 -14.89 -1.61
N GLU A 19 -4.84 -14.78 -0.30
CA GLU A 19 -5.67 -15.71 0.48
C GLU A 19 -6.57 -14.98 1.48
N GLY A 20 -7.86 -15.31 1.50
CA GLY A 20 -8.78 -14.93 2.59
C GLY A 20 -8.90 -13.43 2.87
N GLY A 21 -8.61 -12.55 1.90
CA GLY A 21 -8.60 -11.10 2.12
C GLY A 21 -7.25 -10.54 2.59
N GLY A 22 -6.19 -11.34 2.56
CA GLY A 22 -4.79 -10.96 2.78
C GLY A 22 -3.92 -11.21 1.56
N LEU A 23 -2.72 -10.62 1.58
CA LEU A 23 -1.66 -10.84 0.61
C LEU A 23 -0.43 -11.33 1.37
N THR A 24 0.12 -12.46 0.94
CA THR A 24 1.34 -13.05 1.48
C THR A 24 2.39 -13.03 0.38
N ALA A 25 3.53 -12.41 0.65
CA ALA A 25 4.66 -12.41 -0.27
C ALA A 25 5.80 -13.15 0.40
N GLU A 26 6.24 -14.27 -0.18
CA GLU A 26 7.48 -14.91 0.22
C GLU A 26 8.63 -14.21 -0.49
N VAL A 27 9.62 -13.79 0.28
CA VAL A 27 10.77 -13.04 -0.25
C VAL A 27 12.01 -13.83 0.13
N GLU A 28 12.69 -14.42 -0.85
CA GLU A 28 13.88 -15.24 -0.64
C GLU A 28 15.07 -14.43 -0.12
N ASP A 29 15.16 -13.16 -0.52
CA ASP A 29 16.17 -12.21 -0.07
C ASP A 29 15.69 -11.33 1.09
N GLU A 30 16.64 -10.84 1.91
CA GLU A 30 16.38 -9.90 3.00
C GLU A 30 15.96 -8.52 2.44
N VAL A 31 14.74 -8.43 1.90
CA VAL A 31 14.20 -7.17 1.41
C VAL A 31 13.90 -6.28 2.62
N PRO A 32 14.47 -5.07 2.69
CA PRO A 32 14.24 -4.19 3.81
C PRO A 32 12.75 -3.92 3.98
N ARG A 33 12.20 -4.17 5.18
CA ARG A 33 10.79 -3.89 5.53
C ARG A 33 10.36 -2.48 5.12
N ARG A 34 11.29 -1.53 5.19
CA ARG A 34 11.11 -0.14 4.74
C ARG A 34 10.76 -0.04 3.25
N ARG A 35 11.39 -0.83 2.38
CA ARG A 35 11.14 -0.87 0.93
C ARG A 35 9.74 -1.40 0.63
N ILE A 36 9.33 -2.50 1.26
CA ILE A 36 7.97 -3.06 1.12
C ILE A 36 6.92 -2.02 1.52
N LYS A 37 7.11 -1.36 2.68
CA LYS A 37 6.22 -0.29 3.14
C LYS A 37 6.14 0.89 2.15
N GLN A 38 7.24 1.24 1.49
CA GLN A 38 7.25 2.28 0.47
C GLN A 38 6.50 1.86 -0.80
N LEU A 39 6.66 0.63 -1.26
CA LEU A 39 5.93 0.10 -2.42
C LEU A 39 4.42 0.08 -2.15
N LEU A 40 3.99 -0.40 -0.98
CA LEU A 40 2.58 -0.37 -0.57
C LEU A 40 2.02 1.05 -0.56
N LYS A 41 2.79 2.02 -0.03
CA LYS A 41 2.39 3.44 -0.08
C LYS A 41 2.34 3.99 -1.51
N LYS A 42 3.28 3.63 -2.38
CA LYS A 42 3.28 4.02 -3.79
C LYS A 42 2.05 3.49 -4.52
N PHE A 43 1.68 2.23 -4.26
CA PHE A 43 0.45 1.64 -4.80
C PHE A 43 -0.79 2.42 -4.35
N LEU A 44 -0.93 2.67 -3.04
CA LEU A 44 -2.06 3.46 -2.52
C LEU A 44 -2.09 4.88 -3.09
N HIS A 45 -0.94 5.49 -3.37
CA HIS A 45 -0.87 6.80 -4.00
C HIS A 45 -1.32 6.75 -5.47
N LYS A 46 -0.86 5.74 -6.24
CA LYS A 46 -1.24 5.55 -7.65
C LYS A 46 -2.76 5.34 -7.81
N GLN A 47 -3.39 4.68 -6.84
CA GLN A 47 -4.83 4.44 -6.81
C GLN A 47 -5.64 5.55 -6.12
N GLU A 48 -4.99 6.66 -5.73
CA GLU A 48 -5.61 7.77 -4.96
C GLU A 48 -6.22 7.36 -3.60
N LEU A 49 -5.86 6.19 -3.08
CA LEU A 49 -6.37 5.61 -1.82
C LEU A 49 -5.58 6.04 -0.58
N VAL A 50 -4.50 6.81 -0.73
CA VAL A 50 -3.59 7.20 0.36
C VAL A 50 -4.27 8.06 1.45
N ASP A 51 -5.35 8.75 1.08
CA ASP A 51 -6.12 9.62 1.96
C ASP A 51 -7.16 8.86 2.77
N ASP A 52 -7.67 7.74 2.24
CA ASP A 52 -8.64 6.87 2.89
C ASP A 52 -8.00 5.71 3.65
N TYR A 53 -6.81 5.27 3.23
CA TYR A 53 -6.16 4.09 3.78
C TYR A 53 -4.75 4.40 4.30
N ARG A 54 -4.29 3.60 5.27
CA ARG A 54 -2.92 3.64 5.79
C ARG A 54 -2.32 2.25 5.89
N VAL A 55 -1.03 2.16 5.61
CA VAL A 55 -0.23 0.96 5.81
C VAL A 55 0.36 0.96 7.23
N ILE A 56 0.02 -0.05 8.00
CA ILE A 56 0.52 -0.29 9.36
C ILE A 56 1.43 -1.51 9.32
N SER A 57 2.55 -1.47 10.05
CA SER A 57 3.39 -2.64 10.29
C SER A 57 3.00 -3.23 11.64
N VAL A 58 2.70 -4.53 11.67
CA VAL A 58 2.35 -5.27 12.89
C VAL A 58 3.25 -6.50 12.94
N GLY A 59 4.31 -6.44 13.74
CA GLY A 59 5.35 -7.49 13.75
C GLY A 59 5.97 -7.63 12.37
N GLU A 60 5.87 -8.82 11.79
CA GLU A 60 6.38 -9.14 10.45
C GLU A 60 5.39 -8.81 9.33
N VAL A 61 4.12 -8.57 9.63
CA VAL A 61 3.06 -8.37 8.63
C VAL A 61 2.78 -6.89 8.38
N PHE A 62 2.34 -6.54 7.17
CA PHE A 62 1.77 -5.23 6.86
C PHE A 62 0.25 -5.31 6.74
N LYS A 63 -0.47 -4.42 7.42
CA LYS A 63 -1.93 -4.32 7.36
C LYS A 63 -2.34 -2.98 6.76
N ILE A 64 -3.21 -3.02 5.75
CA ILE A 64 -3.85 -1.82 5.19
C ILE A 64 -5.14 -1.60 5.96
N LYS A 65 -5.27 -0.47 6.65
CA LYS A 65 -6.48 -0.10 7.40
C LYS A 65 -7.07 1.19 6.85
N ARG A 66 -8.41 1.26 6.81
CA ARG A 66 -9.11 2.51 6.55
C ARG A 66 -8.83 3.51 7.68
N ARG A 67 -8.62 4.77 7.32
CA ARG A 67 -8.45 5.88 8.25
C ARG A 67 -9.81 6.23 8.83
N ARG A 68 -9.84 6.53 10.12
CA ARG A 68 -11.05 7.02 10.80
C ARG A 68 -11.44 8.42 10.30
N PHE A 69 -10.44 9.22 9.98
CA PHE A 69 -10.59 10.52 9.34
C PHE A 69 -9.79 10.48 8.03
N PRO A 70 -10.48 10.46 6.88
CA PRO A 70 -9.81 10.66 5.60
C PRO A 70 -9.01 11.95 5.67
N ARG A 71 -7.83 11.99 5.05
CA ARG A 71 -7.22 13.30 4.79
C ARG A 71 -8.14 13.95 3.79
N LEU A 72 -9.05 14.81 4.25
CA LEU A 72 -9.79 15.69 3.35
C LEU A 72 -8.71 16.32 2.46
N LYS A 73 -8.73 16.05 1.15
CA LYS A 73 -7.96 16.82 0.18
C LYS A 73 -8.31 18.25 0.56
N ALA A 74 -7.36 18.98 1.14
CA ALA A 74 -7.59 20.37 1.51
C ALA A 74 -8.11 20.99 0.22
N TYR A 75 -9.38 21.40 0.25
CA TYR A 75 -10.03 21.99 -0.90
C TYR A 75 -9.14 23.18 -1.24
N THR A 76 -8.30 23.02 -2.27
CA THR A 76 -7.57 24.13 -2.84
C THR A 76 -8.68 25.01 -3.37
N TRP A 77 -9.01 26.05 -2.62
CA TRP A 77 -9.78 27.16 -3.14
C TRP A 77 -9.18 27.44 -4.52
N PRO A 78 -9.98 27.50 -5.60
CA PRO A 78 -9.48 28.11 -6.81
C PRO A 78 -9.10 29.52 -6.38
N SER A 79 -7.80 29.76 -6.22
CA SER A 79 -7.27 31.09 -5.99
C SER A 79 -7.72 31.89 -7.19
N GLY A 80 -8.79 32.67 -7.01
CA GLY A 80 -9.25 33.59 -8.01
C GLY A 80 -8.14 34.60 -8.30
N ALA A 81 -7.79 34.73 -9.57
CA ALA A 81 -7.41 35.96 -10.24
C ALA A 81 -7.54 35.72 -11.75
#